data_AF-A0A2U1M5T6-F1
#
_entry.id   AF-A0A2U1M5T6-F1
#
_cell.length_a   1.000
_cell.length_b   1.000
_cell.length_c   1.000
_cell.angle_alpha   90.00
_cell.angle_beta   90.00
_cell.angle_gamma   90.00
#
_symmetry.space_group_name_H-M   'P 1'
#
loop_
_entity.id
_entity.type
_entity.pdbx_description
1 polymer ?
#
loop_
_entity_poly.entity_id
_entity_poly.type
_entity_poly.pdbx_seq_one_letter_code
_entity_poly.pdbx_strand_id
1 'polypeptide(L)'
;MLQAVQLSFLPDMFKSTYQAITKGNPMWNDLSVEESKLYSWDPKSTYIHEPPYFKNMAMDPPGAHGVKDAYCLLNFGDSITTNHISPVGSMPSCKISSRTWG
;
A
#
# COMPACT_ATOMS: atom_id res chain seq x y z
N MET A 1 34.98 9.27 -22.80
CA MET A 1 33.69 9.24 -22.06
C MET A 1 33.21 7.81 -21.80
N LEU A 2 33.11 6.92 -22.79
CA LEU A 2 32.73 5.51 -22.58
C LEU A 2 33.65 4.72 -21.61
N GLN A 3 34.96 4.95 -21.65
CA GLN A 3 35.90 4.26 -20.74
C GLN A 3 35.73 4.65 -19.26
N ALA A 4 35.32 5.89 -18.96
CA ALA A 4 35.09 6.35 -17.60
C ALA A 4 33.86 5.68 -16.96
N VAL A 5 32.82 5.41 -17.76
CA VAL A 5 31.59 4.73 -17.33
C VAL A 5 31.83 3.24 -17.07
N GLN A 6 32.66 2.58 -17.88
CA GLN A 6 33.04 1.18 -17.67
C GLN A 6 33.89 0.99 -16.40
N LEU A 7 34.74 1.98 -16.06
CA LEU A 7 35.56 1.95 -14.85
C LEU A 7 34.78 2.29 -13.57
N SER A 8 33.66 3.03 -13.68
CA SER A 8 32.86 3.46 -12.53
C SER A 8 31.78 2.46 -12.10
N PHE A 9 31.41 1.51 -12.97
CA PHE A 9 30.39 0.48 -12.69
C PHE A 9 31.03 -0.91 -12.71
N LEU A 10 31.81 -1.22 -11.67
CA LEU A 10 32.43 -2.53 -11.52
C LEU A 10 31.35 -3.59 -11.21
N PRO A 11 31.31 -4.73 -11.91
CA PRO A 11 30.38 -5.83 -11.63
C PRO A 11 30.40 -6.30 -10.16
N ASP A 12 31.54 -6.15 -9.49
CA ASP A 12 31.70 -6.53 -8.09
C ASP A 12 30.95 -5.59 -7.12
N MET A 13 30.70 -4.33 -7.51
CA MET A 13 29.82 -3.42 -6.75
C MET A 13 28.37 -3.89 -6.77
N PHE A 14 27.90 -4.45 -7.89
CA PHE A 14 26.56 -5.03 -7.97
C PHE A 14 26.48 -6.30 -7.11
N LYS A 15 27.45 -7.20 -7.24
CA LYS A 15 27.51 -8.43 -6.44
C LYS A 15 27.51 -8.13 -4.94
N SER A 16 28.33 -7.19 -4.48
CA SER A 16 28.41 -6.84 -3.06
C SER A 16 27.11 -6.19 -2.55
N THR A 17 26.49 -5.33 -3.35
CA THR A 17 25.21 -4.69 -2.99
C THR A 17 24.08 -5.70 -2.87
N TYR A 18 23.93 -6.60 -3.85
CA TYR A 18 22.89 -7.64 -3.80
C TYR A 18 23.14 -8.68 -2.70
N GLN A 19 24.40 -9.00 -2.39
CA GLN A 19 24.74 -9.85 -1.24
C GLN A 19 24.44 -9.18 0.11
N ALA A 20 24.48 -7.85 0.19
CA ALA A 20 24.13 -7.12 1.40
C ALA A 20 22.61 -7.02 1.59
N ILE A 21 21.84 -6.87 0.51
CA ILE A 21 20.36 -6.79 0.55
C ILE A 21 19.77 -8.07 1.15
N THR A 22 20.31 -9.25 0.79
CA THR A 22 19.79 -10.53 1.30
C THR A 22 20.09 -10.79 2.77
N LYS A 23 21.07 -10.09 3.37
CA LYS A 23 21.37 -10.18 4.81
C LYS A 23 20.42 -9.35 5.67
N GLY A 24 19.67 -8.43 5.06
CA GLY A 24 18.78 -7.51 5.77
C GLY A 24 19.54 -6.51 6.64
N ASN A 25 18.80 -5.56 7.21
CA ASN A 25 19.29 -4.67 8.27
C ASN A 25 19.04 -5.36 9.63
N PRO A 26 19.95 -5.30 10.61
CA PRO A 26 19.71 -5.80 11.97
C PRO A 26 18.34 -5.42 12.54
N MET A 27 17.90 -4.17 12.37
CA MET A 27 16.59 -3.71 12.84
C MET A 27 15.42 -4.45 12.18
N TRP A 28 15.55 -4.86 10.92
CA TRP A 28 14.54 -5.65 10.21
C TRP A 28 14.53 -7.10 10.69
N ASN A 29 15.72 -7.66 10.95
CA ASN A 29 15.88 -9.05 11.38
C ASN A 29 15.43 -9.25 12.84
N ASP A 30 15.51 -8.20 13.67
CA ASP A 30 15.08 -8.23 15.08
C ASP A 30 13.56 -8.08 15.27
N LEU A 31 12.79 -7.84 14.19
CA LEU A 31 11.33 -7.76 14.27
C LEU A 31 10.75 -9.13 14.61
N SER A 32 10.12 -9.22 15.78
CA SER A 32 9.36 -10.40 16.18
C SER A 32 8.14 -10.56 15.28
N VAL A 33 8.05 -11.72 14.61
CA VAL A 33 6.90 -12.09 13.78
C VAL A 33 6.37 -13.45 14.25
N GLU A 34 5.05 -13.58 14.30
CA GLU A 34 4.41 -14.88 14.56
C GLU A 34 4.51 -15.75 13.30
N GLU A 35 5.04 -16.97 13.43
CA GLU A 35 5.00 -17.96 12.34
C GLU A 35 3.58 -18.50 12.17
N SER A 36 2.74 -17.73 11.49
CA SER A 36 1.36 -18.09 11.19
C SER A 36 1.09 -17.99 9.69
N LYS A 37 0.19 -18.83 9.18
CA LYS A 37 -0.25 -18.78 7.77
C LYS A 37 -1.26 -17.67 7.51
N LEU A 38 -1.94 -17.22 8.57
CA LEU A 38 -2.99 -16.20 8.53
C LEU A 38 -2.57 -15.05 9.43
N TYR A 39 -2.77 -13.82 8.96
CA TYR A 39 -2.42 -12.63 9.72
C TYR A 39 -3.37 -12.44 10.91
N SER A 40 -2.81 -12.30 12.11
CA SER A 40 -3.53 -11.99 13.35
C SER A 40 -3.99 -10.52 13.36
N TRP A 41 -5.22 -10.24 12.92
CA TRP A 41 -5.77 -8.87 12.91
C TRP A 41 -5.92 -8.32 14.35
N ASP A 42 -5.28 -7.18 14.64
CA ASP A 42 -5.46 -6.46 15.90
C ASP A 42 -6.55 -5.38 15.76
N PRO A 43 -7.67 -5.46 16.49
CA PRO A 43 -8.75 -4.47 16.43
C PRO A 43 -8.33 -3.08 16.96
N LYS A 44 -7.24 -2.99 17.73
CA LYS A 44 -6.67 -1.72 18.23
C LYS A 44 -5.61 -1.13 17.31
N SER A 45 -5.19 -1.88 16.30
CA SER A 45 -4.29 -1.36 15.28
C SER A 45 -4.90 -0.10 14.68
N THR A 46 -4.07 0.87 14.32
CA THR A 46 -4.47 2.05 13.53
C THR A 46 -3.81 2.04 12.15
N TYR A 47 -3.02 0.99 11.87
CA TYR A 47 -2.19 0.89 10.67
C TYR A 47 -2.62 -0.26 9.76
N ILE A 48 -2.99 -1.40 10.35
CA ILE A 48 -3.36 -2.62 9.62
C ILE A 48 -4.74 -3.05 10.09
N HIS A 49 -5.72 -2.94 9.19
CA HIS A 49 -7.10 -3.34 9.43
C HIS A 49 -7.54 -4.36 8.40
N GLU A 50 -8.40 -5.28 8.82
CA GLU A 50 -9.06 -6.21 7.93
C GLU A 50 -10.04 -5.45 7.02
N PRO A 51 -9.79 -5.38 5.70
CA PRO A 51 -10.68 -4.64 4.81
C PRO A 51 -11.99 -5.42 4.59
N PRO A 52 -13.14 -4.75 4.51
CA PRO A 52 -14.43 -5.42 4.42
C PRO A 52 -14.76 -5.99 3.03
N TYR A 53 -13.80 -6.08 2.10
CA TYR A 53 -14.04 -6.45 0.70
C TYR A 53 -14.66 -7.84 0.52
N PHE A 54 -14.27 -8.77 1.38
CA PHE A 54 -14.73 -10.16 1.31
C PHE A 54 -15.91 -10.45 2.25
N LYS A 55 -16.38 -9.44 3.00
CA LYS A 55 -17.54 -9.62 3.88
C LYS A 55 -18.76 -9.92 3.01
N ASN A 56 -19.42 -11.04 3.29
CA ASN A 56 -20.59 -11.53 2.55
C ASN A 56 -20.31 -11.96 1.10
N MET A 57 -19.07 -12.28 0.75
CA MET A 57 -18.76 -12.87 -0.55
C MET A 57 -19.35 -14.27 -0.65
N ALA A 58 -20.13 -14.53 -1.70
CA ALA A 58 -20.64 -15.85 -2.04
C ALA A 58 -19.69 -16.59 -2.98
N MET A 59 -19.70 -17.93 -2.95
CA MET A 59 -18.90 -18.78 -3.85
C MET A 59 -19.30 -18.63 -5.31
N ASP A 60 -20.60 -18.43 -5.56
CA ASP A 60 -21.14 -18.11 -6.87
C ASP A 60 -21.41 -16.59 -6.91
N PRO A 61 -20.81 -15.84 -7.86
CA PRO A 61 -21.00 -14.40 -7.91
C PRO A 61 -22.47 -14.09 -8.19
N PRO A 62 -23.12 -13.26 -7.36
CA PRO A 62 -24.43 -12.76 -7.70
C PRO A 62 -24.24 -11.93 -8.98
N GLY A 63 -24.92 -12.33 -10.06
CA GLY A 63 -24.72 -11.72 -11.38
C GLY A 63 -24.91 -10.20 -11.37
N ALA A 64 -24.64 -9.55 -12.50
CA ALA A 64 -24.75 -8.09 -12.59
C ALA A 64 -26.13 -7.59 -12.16
N HIS A 65 -26.17 -6.70 -11.17
CA HIS A 65 -27.38 -6.03 -10.72
C HIS A 65 -27.47 -4.63 -11.34
N GLY A 66 -28.68 -4.23 -11.72
CA GLY A 66 -28.94 -2.86 -12.16
C GLY A 66 -28.91 -1.90 -10.97
N VAL A 67 -28.31 -0.72 -11.16
CA VAL A 67 -28.37 0.39 -10.20
C VAL A 67 -29.61 1.23 -10.54
N LYS A 68 -30.54 1.37 -9.58
CA LYS A 68 -31.76 2.21 -9.72
C LYS A 68 -31.74 3.32 -8.67
N ASP A 69 -32.28 4.48 -9.03
CA ASP A 69 -32.45 5.63 -8.13
C ASP A 69 -31.16 6.13 -7.45
N ALA A 70 -30.01 6.04 -8.15
CA ALA A 70 -28.74 6.51 -7.63
C ALA A 70 -28.59 8.04 -7.72
N TYR A 71 -27.93 8.62 -6.72
CA TYR A 71 -27.60 10.04 -6.67
C TYR A 71 -26.17 10.32 -7.18
N CYS A 72 -25.98 11.51 -7.75
CA CYS A 72 -24.64 12.01 -8.08
C CYS A 72 -23.88 12.36 -6.79
N LEU A 73 -22.84 11.58 -6.46
CA LEU A 73 -22.01 11.83 -5.27
C LEU A 73 -21.07 13.02 -5.49
N LEU A 74 -20.44 13.08 -6.66
CA LEU A 74 -19.48 14.12 -7.05
C LEU A 74 -19.63 14.41 -8.56
N ASN A 75 -19.65 15.69 -8.93
CA ASN A 75 -19.64 16.14 -10.31
C ASN A 75 -18.30 16.85 -10.58
N PHE A 76 -17.50 16.30 -11.50
CA PHE A 76 -16.15 16.79 -11.79
C PHE A 76 -16.05 17.36 -13.22
N GLY A 77 -15.13 18.30 -13.41
CA GLY A 77 -14.68 18.75 -14.73
C GLY A 77 -13.48 17.95 -15.24
N ASP A 78 -12.73 18.52 -16.17
CA ASP A 78 -11.55 17.87 -16.75
C ASP A 78 -10.32 17.92 -15.82
N SER A 79 -9.36 17.03 -16.06
CA SER A 79 -8.04 16.96 -15.37
C SER A 79 -8.05 16.43 -13.93
N ILE A 80 -8.94 15.49 -13.60
CA ILE A 80 -8.86 14.74 -12.34
C ILE A 80 -7.81 13.63 -12.43
N THR A 81 -6.73 13.80 -11.68
CA THR A 81 -5.69 12.77 -11.46
C THR A 81 -5.97 11.89 -10.24
N THR A 82 -5.32 10.72 -10.16
CA THR A 82 -5.43 9.78 -9.02
C THR A 82 -5.12 10.42 -7.67
N ASN A 83 -4.25 11.42 -7.61
CA ASN A 83 -3.92 12.12 -6.36
C ASN A 83 -5.10 12.94 -5.81
N HIS A 84 -6.04 13.35 -6.66
CA HIS A 84 -7.27 14.00 -6.20
C HIS A 84 -8.25 12.99 -5.59
N ILE A 85 -8.28 11.77 -6.12
CA ILE A 85 -9.17 10.69 -5.67
C ILE A 85 -8.60 10.02 -4.41
N SER A 86 -7.29 9.79 -4.39
CA SER A 86 -6.55 9.13 -3.32
C SER A 86 -5.30 9.95 -3.00
N PRO A 87 -5.40 10.96 -2.12
CA PRO A 87 -4.27 11.82 -1.78
C PRO A 87 -3.19 11.04 -1.03
N VAL A 88 -1.93 11.30 -1.40
CA VAL A 88 -0.74 10.74 -0.74
C VAL A 88 -0.02 11.87 0.00
N GLY A 89 0.36 11.65 1.25
CA GLY A 89 1.09 12.63 2.07
C GLY A 89 0.39 12.96 3.38
N SER A 90 0.81 14.07 4.01
CA SER A 90 0.34 14.47 5.34
C SER A 90 -1.18 14.68 5.40
N MET A 91 -1.81 14.15 6.45
CA MET A 91 -3.24 14.36 6.69
C MET A 91 -3.47 15.74 7.30
N PRO A 92 -4.26 16.62 6.65
CA PRO A 92 -4.65 17.89 7.25
C PRO A 92 -5.51 17.66 8.49
N SER A 93 -5.37 18.53 9.51
CA SER A 93 -6.05 18.42 10.80
C SER A 93 -7.59 18.45 10.72
N CYS A 94 -8.14 19.04 9.65
CA CYS A 94 -9.57 19.11 9.39
C CYS A 94 -9.99 18.15 8.26
N LYS A 95 -9.69 16.85 8.37
CA LYS A 95 -10.28 15.80 7.53
C LYS A 95 -11.05 14.81 8.38
N ILE A 96 -11.96 14.04 7.76
CA ILE A 96 -12.67 12.98 8.47
C ILE A 96 -11.67 11.92 8.98
N SER A 97 -10.60 11.66 8.20
CA SER A 97 -9.52 10.77 8.62
C SER A 97 -8.81 11.25 9.90
N SER A 98 -8.54 12.55 10.06
CA SER A 98 -7.89 13.05 11.29
C SER A 98 -8.81 13.00 12.52
N ARG A 99 -10.14 12.90 12.34
CA ARG A 99 -11.10 12.70 13.44
C ARG A 99 -11.30 11.23 13.84
N THR A 100 -10.94 10.31 12.96
CA THR A 100 -11.15 8.86 13.14
C THR A 100 -9.86 8.12 13.51
N TRP A 101 -8.71 8.67 13.11
CA TRP A 101 -7.38 8.10 13.32
C TRP A 101 -6.46 8.99 14.17
N GLY A 102 -7.02 10.01 14.84
CA GLY A 102 -6.30 10.93 15.73
C GLY A 102 -6.45 10.58 17.20
#